data_AF-A0A8X7NMK2-F1
#
_entry.id   AF-A0A8X7NMK2-F1
#
_cell.length_a   1.000
_cell.length_b   1.000
_cell.length_c   1.000
_cell.angle_alpha   90.00
_cell.angle_beta   90.00
_cell.angle_gamma   90.00
#
_symmetry.space_group_name_H-M   'P 1'
#
loop_
_entity.id
_entity.type
_entity.pdbx_description
1 polymer ?
#
loop_
_entity_poly.entity_id
_entity_poly.type
_entity_poly.pdbx_seq_one_letter_code
_entity_poly.pdbx_strand_id
1 'polypeptide(L)'
;MGSEQREDHLKKGSNVSPYEALFAGSIAGGVSRAITAPLDTIKIRLQLETRSFYYRQSIATVVKGLLKNEGVIALWKGNVPAEILYILYGGVQFASYSILSTNLSQFEQHFRINLSPSIHSMVVGAGAGLTSTLATYPFDLLRTRLVANKKRDLDSMSGTIKQILKNEGVSGMFAGIKPAIISVASTTGLMFWSYELARSFSQEYKSIPFIEGICGFIAGVTSKGITFPLDTLRKRCQVYAVVHGTKPINAMKLFVEIIKKEGVLGLYKGYGISILKTAPTSALSLWMYEYTISFMKSTPFV
;
A
#
# COMPACT_ATOMS: atom_id res chain seq x y z
N MET A 1 26.57 -32.99 14.13
CA MET A 1 25.44 -32.07 13.95
C MET A 1 25.80 -31.13 12.81
N GLY A 2 25.50 -31.54 11.58
CA GLY A 2 25.76 -30.71 10.40
C GLY A 2 24.75 -29.57 10.36
N SER A 3 25.22 -28.34 10.33
CA SER A 3 24.40 -27.19 9.99
C SER A 3 23.93 -27.37 8.55
N GLU A 4 22.69 -27.81 8.33
CA GLU A 4 22.02 -27.65 7.04
C GLU A 4 22.10 -26.17 6.68
N GLN A 5 22.96 -25.84 5.71
CA GLN A 5 22.97 -24.53 5.10
C GLN A 5 21.59 -24.34 4.50
N ARG A 6 20.76 -23.50 5.14
CA ARG A 6 19.47 -23.09 4.61
C ARG A 6 19.70 -22.53 3.20
N GLU A 7 19.21 -23.23 2.19
CA GLU A 7 19.35 -22.78 0.81
C GLU A 7 18.67 -21.42 0.66
N ASP A 8 19.45 -20.42 0.23
CA ASP A 8 18.96 -19.08 -0.05
C ASP A 8 18.52 -19.02 -1.51
N HIS A 9 17.22 -19.21 -1.74
CA HIS A 9 16.63 -19.20 -3.08
C HIS A 9 16.46 -17.80 -3.68
N LEU A 10 16.78 -16.74 -2.94
CA LEU A 10 16.77 -15.35 -3.42
C LEU A 10 18.09 -14.95 -4.11
N LYS A 11 19.14 -15.78 -4.02
CA LYS A 11 20.43 -15.52 -4.67
C LYS A 11 20.36 -15.71 -6.18
N LYS A 12 21.13 -14.87 -6.89
CA LYS A 12 21.36 -14.95 -8.33
C LYS A 12 21.94 -16.33 -8.69
N GLY A 13 21.21 -17.11 -9.50
CA GLY A 13 21.59 -18.48 -9.89
C GLY A 13 20.77 -19.59 -9.22
N SER A 14 19.73 -19.28 -8.45
CA SER A 14 18.81 -20.29 -7.94
C SER A 14 17.96 -20.88 -9.09
N ASN A 15 17.89 -22.23 -9.16
CA ASN A 15 16.95 -22.94 -10.03
C ASN A 15 15.54 -22.78 -9.44
N VAL A 16 14.89 -21.65 -9.71
CA VAL A 16 13.48 -21.42 -9.39
C VAL A 16 12.79 -21.04 -10.69
N SER A 17 11.83 -21.85 -11.10
CA SER A 17 11.06 -21.58 -12.32
C SER A 17 10.13 -20.38 -12.12
N PRO A 18 9.80 -19.59 -13.17
CA PRO A 18 8.85 -18.49 -13.07
C PRO A 18 7.48 -18.86 -12.47
N TYR A 19 6.98 -20.09 -12.71
CA TYR A 19 5.72 -20.54 -12.10
C TYR A 19 5.85 -20.77 -10.59
N GLU A 20 6.98 -21.28 -10.12
CA GLU A 20 7.27 -21.50 -8.70
C GLU A 20 7.41 -20.16 -7.97
N ALA A 21 8.17 -19.24 -8.57
CA ALA A 21 8.33 -17.88 -8.05
C ALA A 21 6.98 -17.15 -7.96
N LEU A 22 6.12 -17.29 -8.96
CA LEU A 22 4.78 -16.69 -8.96
C LEU A 22 3.89 -17.29 -7.87
N PHE A 23 3.88 -18.61 -7.74
CA PHE A 23 3.07 -19.31 -6.74
C PHE A 23 3.54 -18.98 -5.31
N ALA A 24 4.85 -19.12 -5.06
CA ALA A 24 5.45 -18.77 -3.78
C ALA A 24 5.29 -17.29 -3.45
N GLY A 25 5.46 -16.40 -4.42
CA GLY A 25 5.23 -14.97 -4.26
C GLY A 25 3.77 -14.64 -3.91
N SER A 26 2.81 -15.34 -4.52
CA SER A 26 1.38 -15.15 -4.24
C SER A 26 1.00 -15.61 -2.82
N ILE A 27 1.47 -16.79 -2.40
CA ILE A 27 1.26 -17.29 -1.03
C ILE A 27 1.95 -16.38 -0.01
N ALA A 28 3.19 -16.01 -0.27
CA ALA A 28 3.96 -15.14 0.61
C ALA A 28 3.30 -13.77 0.79
N GLY A 29 2.84 -13.18 -0.31
CA GLY A 29 2.04 -11.97 -0.31
C GLY A 29 0.80 -12.15 0.56
N GLY A 30 -0.10 -13.08 0.18
CA GLY A 30 -1.39 -13.28 0.84
C GLY A 30 -1.27 -13.58 2.35
N VAL A 31 -0.34 -14.45 2.75
CA VAL A 31 -0.13 -14.79 4.17
C VAL A 31 0.45 -13.60 4.94
N SER A 32 1.47 -12.92 4.41
CA SER A 32 2.04 -11.73 5.05
C SER A 32 0.99 -10.62 5.22
N ARG A 33 0.11 -10.44 4.22
CA ARG A 33 -1.01 -9.51 4.30
C ARG A 33 -2.02 -9.92 5.36
N ALA A 34 -2.46 -11.17 5.38
CA ALA A 34 -3.41 -11.67 6.37
C ALA A 34 -2.89 -11.47 7.80
N ILE A 35 -1.60 -11.70 8.05
CA ILE A 35 -0.97 -11.50 9.37
C ILE A 35 -0.87 -10.01 9.71
N THR A 36 -0.54 -9.15 8.75
CA THR A 36 -0.34 -7.70 8.99
C THR A 36 -1.60 -6.86 8.83
N ALA A 37 -2.72 -7.45 8.40
CA ALA A 37 -4.02 -6.78 8.21
C ALA A 37 -4.53 -6.02 9.45
N PRO A 38 -4.38 -6.53 10.69
CA PRO A 38 -4.76 -5.79 11.89
C PRO A 38 -4.11 -4.40 11.99
N LEU A 39 -2.83 -4.28 11.60
CA LEU A 39 -2.12 -2.99 11.62
C LEU A 39 -2.70 -2.01 10.61
N ASP A 40 -3.13 -2.49 9.44
CA ASP A 40 -3.79 -1.64 8.46
C ASP A 40 -5.16 -1.15 8.95
N THR A 41 -5.95 -2.02 9.58
CA THR A 41 -7.25 -1.66 10.15
C THR A 41 -7.07 -0.59 11.23
N ILE A 42 -6.10 -0.77 12.13
CA ILE A 42 -5.76 0.22 13.17
C ILE A 42 -5.29 1.53 12.53
N LYS A 43 -4.40 1.49 11.53
CA LYS A 43 -3.94 2.68 10.80
C LYS A 43 -5.11 3.45 10.21
N ILE A 44 -6.00 2.78 9.49
CA ILE A 44 -7.16 3.44 8.85
C ILE A 44 -8.07 4.04 9.93
N ARG A 45 -8.34 3.33 11.04
CA ARG A 45 -9.14 3.87 12.14
C ARG A 45 -8.56 5.16 12.74
N LEU A 46 -7.24 5.21 12.92
CA LEU A 46 -6.54 6.41 13.38
C LEU A 46 -6.63 7.55 12.34
N GLN A 47 -6.47 7.25 11.04
CA GLN A 47 -6.58 8.26 9.97
C GLN A 47 -7.99 8.87 9.87
N LEU A 48 -9.02 8.07 10.19
CA LEU A 48 -10.42 8.48 10.18
C LEU A 48 -10.85 9.22 11.45
N GLU A 49 -10.02 9.29 12.48
CA GLU A 49 -10.34 10.01 13.71
C GLU A 49 -10.29 11.52 13.48
N THR A 50 -11.39 12.22 13.80
CA THR A 50 -11.56 13.67 13.53
C THR A 50 -11.29 14.60 14.72
N ARG A 51 -10.95 14.06 15.90
CA ARG A 51 -10.62 14.88 17.08
C ARG A 51 -9.33 15.68 16.86
N SER A 52 -9.11 16.77 17.59
CA SER A 52 -7.81 17.43 17.50
C SER A 52 -6.65 16.50 17.86
N PHE A 53 -5.48 16.67 17.23
CA PHE A 53 -4.34 15.78 17.43
C PHE A 53 -3.97 15.64 18.91
N TYR A 54 -4.07 16.70 19.70
CA TYR A 54 -3.77 16.68 21.14
C TYR A 54 -4.77 15.85 21.96
N TYR A 55 -6.01 15.75 21.51
CA TYR A 55 -7.10 15.00 22.17
C TYR A 55 -7.44 13.69 21.45
N ARG A 56 -6.52 13.19 20.62
CA ARG A 56 -6.71 11.96 19.85
C ARG A 56 -6.75 10.73 20.76
N GLN A 57 -7.44 9.69 20.32
CA GLN A 57 -7.44 8.41 21.00
C GLN A 57 -6.05 7.77 20.94
N SER A 58 -5.65 7.15 22.05
CA SER A 58 -4.48 6.28 22.04
C SER A 58 -4.75 5.03 21.21
N ILE A 59 -3.68 4.42 20.69
CA ILE A 59 -3.75 3.17 19.92
C ILE A 59 -4.45 2.09 20.73
N ALA A 60 -4.13 1.98 22.03
CA ALA A 60 -4.77 1.04 22.94
C ALA A 60 -6.29 1.27 23.06
N THR A 61 -6.74 2.53 23.12
CA THR A 61 -8.17 2.86 23.14
C THR A 61 -8.87 2.47 21.84
N VAL A 62 -8.23 2.69 20.69
CA VAL A 62 -8.78 2.25 19.39
C VAL A 62 -8.88 0.73 19.31
N VAL A 63 -7.84 0.00 19.71
CA VAL A 63 -7.84 -1.47 19.73
C VAL A 63 -8.89 -2.02 20.70
N LYS A 64 -8.94 -1.49 21.93
CA LYS A 64 -9.96 -1.89 22.92
C LYS A 64 -11.37 -1.61 22.42
N GLY A 65 -11.57 -0.49 21.73
CA GLY A 65 -12.84 -0.13 21.09
C GLY A 65 -13.24 -1.11 19.99
N LEU A 66 -12.32 -1.49 19.11
CA LEU A 66 -12.54 -2.51 18.07
C LEU A 66 -12.95 -3.84 18.69
N LEU A 67 -12.15 -4.35 19.63
CA LEU A 67 -12.38 -5.65 20.25
C LEU A 67 -13.70 -5.70 21.04
N LYS A 68 -14.00 -4.65 21.83
CA LYS A 68 -15.19 -4.62 22.68
C LYS A 68 -16.48 -4.37 21.89
N ASN A 69 -16.47 -3.46 20.92
CA ASN A 69 -17.70 -3.02 20.25
C ASN A 69 -18.01 -3.82 18.98
N GLU A 70 -16.97 -4.30 18.29
CA GLU A 70 -17.09 -4.92 16.97
C GLU A 70 -16.62 -6.39 16.95
N GLY A 71 -15.90 -6.83 17.98
CA GLY A 71 -15.35 -8.18 18.12
C GLY A 71 -13.95 -8.34 17.52
N VAL A 72 -13.34 -9.51 17.76
CA VAL A 72 -11.94 -9.80 17.36
C VAL A 72 -11.77 -9.78 15.83
N ILE A 73 -12.75 -10.30 15.09
CA ILE A 73 -12.75 -10.37 13.62
C ILE A 73 -12.71 -8.95 13.01
N ALA A 74 -13.11 -7.91 13.75
CA ALA A 74 -13.08 -6.53 13.27
C ALA A 74 -11.67 -6.05 12.89
N LEU A 75 -10.61 -6.65 13.45
CA LEU A 75 -9.22 -6.38 13.07
C LEU A 75 -8.92 -6.72 11.60
N TRP A 76 -9.68 -7.63 10.99
CA TRP A 76 -9.56 -8.03 9.58
C TRP A 76 -10.64 -7.42 8.68
N LYS A 77 -11.39 -6.40 9.15
CA LYS A 77 -12.36 -5.69 8.30
C LYS A 77 -11.67 -5.12 7.07
N GLY A 78 -12.27 -5.37 5.91
CA GLY A 78 -11.72 -4.94 4.63
C GLY A 78 -10.50 -5.74 4.15
N ASN A 79 -10.13 -6.86 4.77
CA ASN A 79 -9.02 -7.67 4.28
C ASN A 79 -9.31 -8.27 2.90
N VAL A 80 -10.52 -8.77 2.66
CA VAL A 80 -10.92 -9.34 1.35
C VAL A 80 -10.71 -8.37 0.18
N PRO A 81 -11.27 -7.14 0.18
CA PRO A 81 -10.97 -6.19 -0.89
C PRO A 81 -9.51 -5.73 -0.89
N ALA A 82 -8.81 -5.77 0.25
CA ALA A 82 -7.37 -5.51 0.25
C ALA A 82 -6.61 -6.60 -0.54
N GLU A 83 -6.84 -7.89 -0.29
CA GLU A 83 -6.17 -8.96 -1.04
C GLU A 83 -6.43 -8.86 -2.54
N ILE A 84 -7.70 -8.66 -2.92
CA ILE A 84 -8.09 -8.49 -4.34
C ILE A 84 -7.35 -7.30 -4.95
N LEU A 85 -7.29 -6.16 -4.24
CA LEU A 85 -6.55 -4.98 -4.69
C LEU A 85 -5.10 -5.33 -4.99
N TYR A 86 -4.39 -6.02 -4.09
CA TYR A 86 -2.96 -6.27 -4.27
C TYR A 86 -2.66 -7.23 -5.41
N ILE A 87 -3.47 -8.29 -5.56
CA ILE A 87 -3.35 -9.24 -6.67
C ILE A 87 -3.56 -8.51 -8.00
N LEU A 88 -4.64 -7.73 -8.11
CA LEU A 88 -4.93 -6.96 -9.32
C LEU A 88 -3.89 -5.87 -9.58
N TYR A 89 -3.39 -5.22 -8.53
CA TYR A 89 -2.41 -4.15 -8.66
C TYR A 89 -1.13 -4.69 -9.28
N GLY A 90 -0.62 -5.82 -8.80
CA GLY A 90 0.57 -6.45 -9.39
C GLY A 90 0.36 -6.82 -10.85
N GLY A 91 -0.74 -7.51 -11.17
CA GLY A 91 -1.05 -7.93 -12.54
C GLY A 91 -1.18 -6.76 -13.51
N VAL A 92 -1.99 -5.74 -13.15
CA VAL A 92 -2.17 -4.54 -13.97
C VAL A 92 -0.88 -3.75 -14.09
N GLN A 93 -0.05 -3.70 -13.05
CA GLN A 93 1.22 -2.97 -13.07
C GLN A 93 2.20 -3.57 -14.06
N PHE A 94 2.42 -4.89 -14.02
CA PHE A 94 3.33 -5.55 -14.97
C PHE A 94 2.80 -5.50 -16.40
N ALA A 95 1.51 -5.74 -16.61
CA ALA A 95 0.90 -5.62 -17.94
C ALA A 95 1.01 -4.20 -18.49
N SER A 96 0.67 -3.19 -17.69
CA SER A 96 0.79 -1.78 -18.08
C SER A 96 2.23 -1.38 -18.34
N TYR A 97 3.18 -1.85 -17.52
CA TYR A 97 4.60 -1.57 -17.70
C TYR A 97 5.10 -2.15 -19.03
N SER A 98 4.78 -3.41 -19.32
CA SER A 98 5.17 -4.04 -20.59
C SER A 98 4.59 -3.31 -21.79
N ILE A 99 3.29 -3.00 -21.77
CA ILE A 99 2.61 -2.30 -22.87
C ILE A 99 3.18 -0.88 -23.05
N LEU A 100 3.33 -0.12 -21.96
CA LEU A 100 3.85 1.25 -22.02
C LEU A 100 5.32 1.29 -22.45
N SER A 101 6.15 0.35 -21.99
CA SER A 101 7.56 0.26 -22.39
C SER A 101 7.68 -0.02 -23.88
N THR A 102 6.95 -1.01 -24.41
CA THR A 102 6.97 -1.34 -25.85
C THR A 102 6.50 -0.14 -26.70
N ASN A 103 5.38 0.50 -26.32
CA ASN A 103 4.87 1.65 -27.06
C ASN A 103 5.82 2.85 -27.00
N LEU A 104 6.44 3.12 -25.85
CA LEU A 104 7.38 4.23 -25.70
C LEU A 104 8.66 3.98 -26.50
N SER A 105 9.20 2.75 -26.49
CA SER A 105 10.36 2.40 -27.32
C SER A 105 10.06 2.52 -28.82
N GLN A 106 8.85 2.12 -29.27
CA GLN A 106 8.43 2.34 -30.66
C GLN A 106 8.33 3.83 -31.02
N PHE A 107 7.82 4.64 -30.09
CA PHE A 107 7.74 6.09 -30.25
C PHE A 107 9.14 6.74 -30.34
N GLU A 108 10.07 6.35 -29.45
CA GLU A 108 11.47 6.78 -29.46
C GLU A 108 12.14 6.50 -30.81
N GLN A 109 11.93 5.30 -31.36
CA GLN A 109 12.44 4.91 -32.66
C GLN A 109 11.80 5.72 -33.81
N HIS A 110 10.48 5.91 -33.78
CA HIS A 110 9.77 6.62 -34.83
C HIS A 110 10.19 8.10 -34.93
N PHE A 111 10.32 8.77 -33.79
CA PHE A 111 10.69 10.19 -33.73
C PHE A 111 12.20 10.44 -33.59
N ARG A 112 13.03 9.38 -33.59
CA ARG A 112 14.48 9.43 -33.35
C ARG A 112 14.85 10.20 -32.07
N ILE A 113 14.04 10.04 -31.02
CA ILE A 113 14.28 10.61 -29.71
C ILE A 113 15.02 9.57 -28.87
N ASN A 114 16.16 9.93 -28.29
CA ASN A 114 16.93 9.03 -27.43
C ASN A 114 16.77 9.45 -25.96
N LEU A 115 15.81 8.84 -25.26
CA LEU A 115 15.62 9.05 -23.83
C LEU A 115 16.67 8.27 -23.05
N SER A 116 17.18 8.85 -21.97
CA SER A 116 18.02 8.12 -21.02
C SER A 116 17.24 6.94 -20.42
N PRO A 117 17.86 5.75 -20.21
CA PRO A 117 17.19 4.58 -19.63
C PRO A 117 16.45 4.87 -18.32
N SER A 118 16.97 5.80 -17.52
CA SER A 118 16.34 6.24 -16.26
C SER A 118 15.04 7.00 -16.51
N ILE A 119 15.00 7.88 -17.52
CA ILE A 119 13.80 8.66 -17.86
C ILE A 119 12.74 7.74 -18.48
N HIS A 120 13.15 6.84 -19.39
CA HIS A 120 12.26 5.82 -19.95
C HIS A 120 11.59 5.00 -18.84
N SER A 121 12.40 4.44 -17.93
CA SER A 121 11.91 3.62 -16.82
C SER A 121 11.02 4.42 -15.85
N MET A 122 11.33 5.69 -15.63
CA MET A 122 10.53 6.59 -14.79
C MET A 122 9.15 6.87 -15.40
N VAL A 123 9.08 7.19 -16.71
CA VAL A 123 7.82 7.47 -17.40
C VAL A 123 6.93 6.23 -17.46
N VAL A 124 7.50 5.10 -17.88
CA VAL A 124 6.79 3.81 -17.95
C VAL A 124 6.34 3.38 -16.55
N GLY A 125 7.23 3.46 -15.55
CA GLY A 125 6.92 3.10 -14.17
C GLY A 125 5.83 3.97 -13.55
N ALA A 126 5.87 5.29 -13.77
CA ALA A 126 4.84 6.22 -13.31
C ALA A 126 3.49 5.95 -14.00
N GLY A 127 3.50 5.79 -15.33
CA GLY A 127 2.29 5.46 -16.10
C GLY A 127 1.67 4.15 -15.64
N ALA A 128 2.47 3.09 -15.50
CA ALA A 128 2.00 1.79 -15.02
C ALA A 128 1.45 1.86 -13.59
N GLY A 129 2.11 2.59 -12.69
CA GLY A 129 1.66 2.79 -11.32
C GLY A 129 0.33 3.56 -11.23
N LEU A 130 0.14 4.58 -12.07
CA LEU A 130 -1.11 5.34 -12.15
C LEU A 130 -2.24 4.48 -12.72
N THR A 131 -2.03 3.78 -13.83
CA THR A 131 -3.01 2.87 -14.43
C THR A 131 -3.46 1.80 -13.45
N SER A 132 -2.51 1.19 -12.73
CA SER A 132 -2.81 0.18 -11.70
C SER A 132 -3.59 0.75 -10.54
N THR A 133 -3.26 1.98 -10.12
CA THR A 133 -4.00 2.68 -9.06
C THR A 133 -5.44 2.98 -9.49
N LEU A 134 -5.66 3.42 -10.74
CA LEU A 134 -6.99 3.68 -11.28
C LEU A 134 -7.82 2.40 -11.36
N ALA A 135 -7.26 1.33 -11.92
CA ALA A 135 -7.94 0.04 -12.10
C ALA A 135 -8.35 -0.59 -10.75
N THR A 136 -7.50 -0.46 -9.74
CA THR A 136 -7.73 -1.08 -8.42
C THR A 136 -8.39 -0.16 -7.39
N TYR A 137 -8.66 1.10 -7.76
CA TYR A 137 -9.21 2.10 -6.85
C TYR A 137 -10.52 1.69 -6.16
N PRO A 138 -11.49 1.04 -6.85
CA PRO A 138 -12.74 0.60 -6.23
C PRO A 138 -12.52 -0.29 -4.99
N PHE A 139 -11.53 -1.18 -5.04
CA PHE A 139 -11.20 -2.07 -3.92
C PHE A 139 -10.55 -1.33 -2.76
N ASP A 140 -9.74 -0.29 -3.03
CA ASP A 140 -9.17 0.55 -1.98
C ASP A 140 -10.27 1.32 -1.24
N LEU A 141 -11.26 1.82 -1.98
CA LEU A 141 -12.42 2.51 -1.39
C LEU A 141 -13.27 1.56 -0.55
N LEU A 142 -13.57 0.36 -1.06
CA LEU A 142 -14.34 -0.66 -0.34
C LEU A 142 -13.66 -1.04 0.97
N ARG A 143 -12.35 -1.29 0.93
CA ARG A 143 -11.53 -1.55 2.11
C ARG A 143 -11.70 -0.45 3.15
N THR A 144 -11.50 0.82 2.77
CA THR A 144 -11.58 1.94 3.71
C THR A 144 -12.98 2.07 4.32
N ARG A 145 -14.04 1.91 3.53
CA ARG A 145 -15.42 2.00 4.02
C ARG A 145 -15.82 0.87 4.94
N LEU A 146 -15.41 -0.38 4.63
CA LEU A 146 -15.62 -1.51 5.51
C LEU A 146 -14.90 -1.34 6.85
N VAL A 147 -13.67 -0.83 6.84
CA VAL A 147 -12.96 -0.49 8.07
C VAL A 147 -13.66 0.65 8.81
N ALA A 148 -14.16 1.67 8.11
CA ALA A 148 -14.85 2.81 8.73
C ALA A 148 -16.16 2.42 9.43
N ASN A 149 -16.82 1.35 8.96
CA ASN A 149 -18.06 0.87 9.54
C ASN A 149 -17.82 0.29 10.95
N LYS A 150 -18.38 0.97 11.96
CA LYS A 150 -18.29 0.60 13.38
C LYS A 150 -19.39 -0.36 13.85
N LYS A 151 -20.31 -0.75 12.97
CA LYS A 151 -21.35 -1.73 13.32
C LYS A 151 -20.69 -3.10 13.54
N ARG A 152 -21.29 -3.89 14.43
CA ARG A 152 -20.87 -5.26 14.72
C ARG A 152 -21.18 -6.21 13.57
N ASP A 153 -22.23 -5.91 12.80
CA ASP A 153 -22.55 -6.62 11.57
C ASP A 153 -21.41 -6.41 10.57
N LEU A 154 -20.80 -7.51 10.16
CA LEU A 154 -19.82 -7.52 9.09
C LEU A 154 -20.58 -7.27 7.79
N ASP A 155 -20.71 -6.01 7.40
CA ASP A 155 -21.28 -5.66 6.10
C ASP A 155 -20.54 -6.44 5.02
N SER A 156 -21.30 -7.17 4.21
CA SER A 156 -20.73 -7.88 3.07
C SER A 156 -20.21 -6.85 2.07
N MET A 157 -19.06 -7.13 1.45
CA MET A 157 -18.50 -6.30 0.38
C MET A 157 -19.55 -5.98 -0.71
N SER A 158 -20.40 -6.95 -1.04
CA SER A 158 -21.51 -6.79 -1.99
C SER A 158 -22.58 -5.80 -1.51
N GLY A 159 -22.86 -5.77 -0.20
CA GLY A 159 -23.78 -4.81 0.42
C GLY A 159 -23.24 -3.39 0.33
N THR A 160 -21.94 -3.20 0.63
CA THR A 160 -21.28 -1.89 0.48
C THR A 160 -21.27 -1.41 -0.96
N ILE A 161 -20.98 -2.29 -1.94
CA ILE A 161 -21.10 -1.95 -3.38
C ILE A 161 -22.55 -1.55 -3.71
N LYS A 162 -23.52 -2.37 -3.27
CA LYS A 162 -24.97 -2.11 -3.17
C LYS A 162 -25.28 -0.64 -2.88
N GLN A 163 -24.83 -0.25 -1.70
CA GLN A 163 -25.09 1.05 -1.10
C GLN A 163 -24.39 2.20 -1.82
N ILE A 164 -23.14 2.00 -2.26
CA ILE A 164 -22.39 3.03 -3.01
C ILE A 164 -23.10 3.34 -4.33
N LEU A 165 -23.43 2.30 -5.10
CA LEU A 165 -24.05 2.48 -6.41
C LEU A 165 -25.43 3.13 -6.28
N LYS A 166 -26.21 2.78 -5.26
CA LYS A 166 -27.52 3.38 -4.99
C LYS A 166 -27.43 4.85 -4.55
N ASN A 167 -26.51 5.19 -3.65
CA ASN A 167 -26.48 6.52 -3.00
C ASN A 167 -25.59 7.54 -3.72
N GLU A 168 -24.50 7.08 -4.35
CA GLU A 168 -23.47 7.96 -4.92
C GLU A 168 -23.27 7.75 -6.42
N GLY A 169 -23.71 6.61 -6.95
CA GLY A 169 -23.46 6.16 -8.32
C GLY A 169 -22.04 5.61 -8.52
N VAL A 170 -21.69 5.33 -9.77
CA VAL A 170 -20.36 4.79 -10.14
C VAL A 170 -19.22 5.73 -9.74
N SER A 171 -19.44 7.05 -9.82
CA SER A 171 -18.44 8.05 -9.39
C SER A 171 -18.12 7.98 -7.89
N GLY A 172 -19.04 7.44 -7.07
CA GLY A 172 -18.80 7.19 -5.64
C GLY A 172 -17.67 6.19 -5.39
N MET A 173 -17.43 5.24 -6.31
CA MET A 173 -16.33 4.28 -6.21
C MET A 173 -14.95 4.93 -6.41
N PHE A 174 -14.91 6.17 -6.89
CA PHE A 174 -13.68 6.95 -7.14
C PHE A 174 -13.55 8.18 -6.22
N ALA A 175 -14.29 8.21 -5.11
CA ALA A 175 -14.21 9.30 -4.14
C ALA A 175 -12.80 9.37 -3.52
N GLY A 176 -12.12 10.52 -3.66
CA GLY A 176 -10.75 10.73 -3.18
C GLY A 176 -9.66 10.39 -4.19
N ILE A 177 -9.99 10.21 -5.48
CA ILE A 177 -9.00 9.85 -6.51
C ILE A 177 -7.93 10.93 -6.72
N LYS A 178 -8.27 12.22 -6.61
CA LYS A 178 -7.34 13.34 -6.80
C LYS A 178 -6.14 13.29 -5.85
N PRO A 179 -6.32 13.29 -4.51
CA PRO A 179 -5.19 13.15 -3.59
C PRO A 179 -4.48 11.80 -3.73
N ALA A 180 -5.17 10.75 -4.19
CA ALA A 180 -4.54 9.46 -4.44
C ALA A 180 -3.54 9.50 -5.59
N ILE A 181 -3.91 10.08 -6.73
CA ILE A 181 -3.03 10.24 -7.90
C ILE A 181 -1.80 11.06 -7.54
N ILE A 182 -1.98 12.18 -6.84
CA ILE A 182 -0.87 13.04 -6.41
C ILE A 182 0.06 12.26 -5.45
N SER A 183 -0.51 11.54 -4.47
CA SER A 183 0.27 10.72 -3.54
C SER A 183 1.11 9.67 -4.29
N VAL A 184 0.50 8.93 -5.23
CA VAL A 184 1.20 7.90 -6.01
C VAL A 184 2.29 8.50 -6.90
N ALA A 185 1.99 9.57 -7.63
CA ALA A 185 2.95 10.24 -8.51
C ALA A 185 4.16 10.77 -7.72
N SER A 186 3.95 11.33 -6.53
CA SER A 186 5.02 11.85 -5.69
C SER A 186 5.81 10.76 -4.96
N THR A 187 5.17 9.66 -4.56
CA THR A 187 5.80 8.62 -3.72
C THR A 187 7.04 8.02 -4.37
N THR A 188 6.96 7.65 -5.66
CA THR A 188 8.08 7.01 -6.36
C THR A 188 9.26 7.96 -6.49
N GLY A 189 9.02 9.20 -6.93
CA GLY A 189 10.08 10.21 -7.08
C GLY A 189 10.76 10.53 -5.74
N LEU A 190 9.97 10.71 -4.67
CA LEU A 190 10.50 10.98 -3.34
C LEU A 190 11.28 9.80 -2.75
N MET A 191 10.86 8.57 -3.08
CA MET A 191 11.58 7.37 -2.66
C MET A 191 12.94 7.29 -3.33
N PHE A 192 13.04 7.49 -4.65
CA PHE A 192 14.33 7.49 -5.35
C PHE A 192 15.23 8.62 -4.90
N TRP A 193 14.71 9.86 -4.83
CA TRP A 193 15.46 11.01 -4.33
C TRP A 193 16.00 10.76 -2.92
N SER A 194 15.16 10.27 -2.01
CA SER A 194 15.60 9.99 -0.63
C SER A 194 16.56 8.80 -0.57
N TYR A 195 16.42 7.81 -1.45
CA TYR A 195 17.35 6.67 -1.52
C TYR A 195 18.73 7.10 -2.02
N GLU A 196 18.79 7.93 -3.06
CA GLU A 196 20.05 8.47 -3.59
C GLU A 196 20.78 9.31 -2.56
N LEU A 197 20.05 10.17 -1.83
CA LEU A 197 20.62 10.92 -0.71
C LEU A 197 21.10 10.00 0.41
N ALA A 198 20.29 9.02 0.84
CA ALA A 198 20.72 8.09 1.88
C ALA A 198 21.95 7.28 1.44
N ARG A 199 22.01 6.90 0.16
CA ARG A 199 23.12 6.15 -0.42
C ARG A 199 24.39 6.99 -0.51
N SER A 200 24.31 8.28 -0.84
CA SER A 200 25.49 9.16 -0.93
C SER A 200 26.20 9.30 0.42
N PHE A 201 25.46 9.45 1.52
CA PHE A 201 26.02 9.43 2.88
C PHE A 201 26.54 8.05 3.31
N SER A 202 25.94 6.97 2.79
CA SER A 202 26.32 5.59 3.11
C SER A 202 27.58 5.11 2.39
N GLN A 203 28.09 5.80 1.36
CA GLN A 203 29.24 5.32 0.58
C GLN A 203 30.52 5.15 1.43
N GLU A 204 30.63 5.90 2.52
CA GLU A 204 31.72 5.82 3.50
C GLU A 204 31.60 4.61 4.45
N TYR A 205 30.41 4.00 4.55
CA TYR A 205 30.08 2.94 5.51
C TYR A 205 29.72 1.60 4.84
N LYS A 206 30.25 1.34 3.64
CA LYS A 206 29.97 0.10 2.87
C LYS A 206 30.34 -1.20 3.59
N SER A 207 31.16 -1.14 4.64
CA SER A 207 31.53 -2.28 5.47
C SER A 207 30.41 -2.77 6.38
N ILE A 208 29.35 -1.98 6.61
CA ILE A 208 28.23 -2.36 7.47
C ILE A 208 27.28 -3.29 6.68
N PRO A 209 27.03 -4.53 7.15
CA PRO A 209 26.05 -5.41 6.53
C PRO A 209 24.65 -4.77 6.58
N PHE A 210 23.83 -4.98 5.55
CA PHE A 210 22.47 -4.43 5.41
C PHE A 210 22.34 -2.92 5.23
N ILE A 211 23.43 -2.19 4.97
CA ILE A 211 23.37 -0.73 4.79
C ILE A 211 22.40 -0.30 3.67
N GLU A 212 22.33 -1.05 2.57
CA GLU A 212 21.38 -0.78 1.47
C GLU A 212 19.92 -0.93 1.92
N GLY A 213 19.64 -1.90 2.81
CA GLY A 213 18.32 -2.09 3.41
C GLY A 213 17.94 -0.93 4.32
N ILE A 214 18.91 -0.38 5.08
CA ILE A 214 18.72 0.82 5.91
C ILE A 214 18.44 2.04 5.03
N CYS A 215 19.21 2.25 3.96
CA CYS A 215 18.96 3.32 2.99
C CYS A 215 17.56 3.20 2.38
N GLY A 216 17.15 1.99 2.00
CA GLY A 216 15.79 1.70 1.50
C GLY A 216 14.70 2.00 2.54
N PHE A 217 14.93 1.65 3.81
CA PHE A 217 14.00 1.96 4.89
C PHE A 217 13.88 3.47 5.14
N ILE A 218 15.00 4.19 5.22
CA ILE A 218 15.03 5.65 5.37
C ILE A 218 14.30 6.30 4.19
N ALA A 219 14.58 5.87 2.97
CA ALA A 219 13.90 6.37 1.77
C ALA A 219 12.38 6.15 1.83
N GLY A 220 11.96 4.95 2.26
CA GLY A 220 10.55 4.63 2.44
C GLY A 220 9.88 5.46 3.53
N VAL A 221 10.56 5.69 4.67
CA VAL A 221 10.05 6.53 5.76
C VAL A 221 9.94 7.98 5.33
N THR A 222 10.97 8.55 4.70
CA THR A 222 10.97 9.95 4.23
C THR A 222 9.89 10.18 3.17
N SER A 223 9.83 9.34 2.14
CA SER A 223 8.81 9.43 1.09
C SER A 223 7.41 9.34 1.69
N LYS A 224 7.16 8.32 2.52
CA LYS A 224 5.88 8.15 3.22
C LYS A 224 5.57 9.31 4.15
N GLY A 225 6.57 9.92 4.82
CA GLY A 225 6.38 11.10 5.67
C GLY A 225 5.86 12.29 4.89
N ILE A 226 6.44 12.56 3.71
CA ILE A 226 6.04 13.66 2.85
C ILE A 226 4.65 13.41 2.22
N THR A 227 4.35 12.17 1.82
CA THR A 227 3.06 11.84 1.15
C THR A 227 1.93 11.48 2.12
N PHE A 228 2.21 11.24 3.40
CA PHE A 228 1.21 10.83 4.40
C PHE A 228 0.00 11.77 4.52
N PRO A 229 0.16 13.11 4.45
CA PRO A 229 -0.98 14.01 4.48
C PRO A 229 -1.99 13.77 3.35
N LEU A 230 -1.50 13.44 2.15
CA LEU A 230 -2.34 13.12 1.00
C LEU A 230 -3.05 11.77 1.18
N ASP A 231 -2.37 10.80 1.80
CA ASP A 231 -2.98 9.52 2.16
C ASP A 231 -4.13 9.71 3.17
N THR A 232 -3.91 10.48 4.23
CA THR A 232 -4.96 10.78 5.22
C THR A 232 -6.13 11.53 4.59
N LEU A 233 -5.84 12.53 3.73
CA LEU A 233 -6.88 13.25 2.98
C LEU A 233 -7.68 12.31 2.08
N ARG A 234 -7.01 11.45 1.31
CA ARG A 234 -7.64 10.41 0.48
C ARG A 234 -8.59 9.54 1.30
N LYS A 235 -8.12 8.98 2.44
CA LYS A 235 -8.95 8.09 3.27
C LYS A 235 -10.18 8.81 3.83
N ARG A 236 -10.07 10.09 4.17
CA ARG A 236 -11.22 10.90 4.62
C ARG A 236 -12.20 11.22 3.51
N CYS A 237 -11.73 11.54 2.30
CA CYS A 237 -12.60 11.68 1.14
C CYS A 237 -13.39 10.39 0.85
N GLN A 238 -12.76 9.22 0.98
CA GLN A 238 -13.38 7.92 0.70
C GLN A 238 -14.56 7.60 1.64
N VAL A 239 -14.55 8.10 2.87
CA VAL A 239 -15.60 7.84 3.87
C VAL A 239 -16.53 9.03 4.10
N TYR A 240 -16.26 10.19 3.50
CA TYR A 240 -16.99 11.42 3.79
C TYR A 240 -18.49 11.25 3.62
N ALA A 241 -18.93 10.63 2.51
CA ALA A 241 -20.34 10.38 2.22
C ALA A 241 -21.00 9.42 3.21
N VAL A 242 -20.25 8.46 3.75
CA VAL A 242 -20.75 7.54 4.79
C VAL A 242 -20.96 8.26 6.11
N VAL A 243 -20.11 9.25 6.43
CA VAL A 243 -20.16 9.97 7.71
C VAL A 243 -21.14 11.14 7.68
N HIS A 244 -21.21 11.89 6.58
CA HIS A 244 -21.99 13.14 6.49
C HIS A 244 -23.27 12.99 5.64
N GLY A 245 -23.49 11.84 5.00
CA GLY A 245 -24.64 11.60 4.13
C GLY A 245 -24.63 12.39 2.81
N THR A 246 -23.55 13.14 2.54
CA THR A 246 -23.43 14.03 1.37
C THR A 246 -22.11 13.78 0.64
N LYS A 247 -22.07 14.05 -0.67
CA LYS A 247 -20.82 13.92 -1.45
C LYS A 247 -19.76 14.88 -0.87
N PRO A 248 -18.49 14.44 -0.78
CA PRO A 248 -17.42 15.27 -0.25
C PRO A 248 -17.33 16.59 -1.01
N ILE A 249 -17.21 17.66 -0.24
CA ILE A 249 -16.73 18.95 -0.72
C ILE A 249 -15.35 18.74 -1.39
N ASN A 250 -14.96 19.63 -2.32
CA ASN A 250 -13.61 19.70 -2.89
C ASN A 250 -12.53 19.28 -1.88
N ALA A 251 -11.64 18.34 -2.28
CA ALA A 251 -10.60 17.79 -1.41
C ALA A 251 -9.73 18.88 -0.73
N MET A 252 -9.51 20.01 -1.41
CA MET A 252 -8.80 21.15 -0.82
C MET A 252 -9.55 21.81 0.34
N LYS A 253 -10.88 21.92 0.26
CA LYS A 253 -11.68 22.46 1.37
C LYS A 253 -11.63 21.51 2.56
N LEU A 254 -11.76 20.20 2.33
CA LEU A 254 -11.61 19.20 3.38
C LEU A 254 -10.21 19.28 4.01
N PHE A 255 -9.15 19.41 3.21
CA PHE A 255 -7.79 19.58 3.72
C PHE A 255 -7.66 20.79 4.66
N VAL A 256 -8.20 21.95 4.26
CA VAL A 256 -8.21 23.16 5.11
C VAL A 256 -9.01 22.93 6.39
N GLU A 257 -10.16 22.26 6.32
CA GLU A 257 -10.95 21.93 7.51
C GLU A 257 -10.20 21.03 8.48
N ILE A 258 -9.45 20.04 7.97
CA ILE A 258 -8.62 19.16 8.80
C ILE A 258 -7.56 19.97 9.54
N ILE A 259 -6.84 20.85 8.83
CA ILE A 259 -5.81 21.70 9.45
C ILE A 259 -6.41 22.61 10.51
N LYS A 260 -7.57 23.23 10.22
CA LYS A 260 -8.24 24.15 11.17
C LYS A 260 -8.76 23.43 12.42
N LYS A 261 -9.36 22.25 12.26
CA LYS A 261 -9.98 21.51 13.39
C LYS A 261 -8.99 20.66 14.16
N GLU A 262 -7.98 20.12 13.50
CA GLU A 262 -7.10 19.08 14.06
C GLU A 262 -5.63 19.45 14.15
N GLY A 263 -5.25 20.55 13.51
CA GLY A 263 -3.86 20.95 13.32
C GLY A 263 -3.15 20.13 12.24
N VAL A 264 -1.95 20.57 11.87
CA VAL A 264 -1.11 19.91 10.85
C VAL A 264 -0.80 18.46 11.24
N LEU A 265 -0.56 18.20 12.53
CA LEU A 265 -0.30 16.85 13.05
C LEU A 265 -1.52 15.93 12.93
N GLY A 266 -2.74 16.47 12.79
CA GLY A 266 -3.94 15.68 12.52
C GLY A 266 -3.84 14.85 11.24
N LEU A 267 -3.09 15.32 10.25
CA LEU A 267 -2.83 14.62 8.99
C LEU A 267 -1.91 13.41 9.16
N TYR A 268 -1.17 13.31 10.27
CA TYR A 268 -0.19 12.26 10.56
C TYR A 268 -0.70 11.15 11.49
N LYS A 269 -2.01 11.15 11.80
CA LYS A 269 -2.60 10.07 12.61
C LYS A 269 -2.45 8.72 11.92
N GLY A 270 -1.86 7.76 12.61
CA GLY A 270 -1.56 6.43 12.06
C GLY A 270 -0.22 6.33 11.32
N TYR A 271 0.58 7.40 11.23
CA TYR A 271 1.90 7.37 10.60
C TYR A 271 2.83 6.35 11.29
N GLY A 272 2.88 6.35 12.62
CA GLY A 272 3.68 5.38 13.38
C GLY A 272 3.32 3.92 13.10
N ILE A 273 2.02 3.59 12.99
CA ILE A 273 1.57 2.24 12.62
C ILE A 273 1.98 1.92 11.17
N SER A 274 1.92 2.91 10.28
CA SER A 274 2.32 2.77 8.87
C SER A 274 3.81 2.47 8.71
N ILE A 275 4.67 3.02 9.59
CA ILE A 275 6.11 2.68 9.65
C ILE A 275 6.29 1.30 10.28
N LEU A 276 5.72 1.08 11.47
CA LEU A 276 5.84 -0.16 12.22
C LEU A 276 5.48 -1.39 11.39
N LYS A 277 4.44 -1.30 10.56
CA LYS A 277 4.01 -2.37 9.67
C LYS A 277 5.07 -2.76 8.62
N THR A 278 5.88 -1.81 8.16
CA THR A 278 6.71 -1.98 6.96
C THR A 278 7.73 -3.10 7.15
N ALA A 279 8.47 -3.11 8.26
CA ALA A 279 9.49 -4.13 8.52
C ALA A 279 8.92 -5.56 8.71
N PRO A 280 7.88 -5.80 9.55
CA PRO A 280 7.25 -7.12 9.67
C PRO A 280 6.66 -7.63 8.36
N THR A 281 6.05 -6.77 7.55
CA THR A 281 5.47 -7.18 6.25
C THR A 281 6.56 -7.71 5.33
N SER A 282 7.68 -6.98 5.21
CA SER A 282 8.81 -7.41 4.38
C SER A 282 9.45 -8.69 4.90
N ALA A 283 9.67 -8.79 6.22
CA ALA A 283 10.25 -9.98 6.85
C ALA A 283 9.38 -11.22 6.64
N LEU A 284 8.07 -11.11 6.89
CA LEU A 284 7.11 -12.20 6.69
C LEU A 284 7.00 -12.60 5.22
N SER A 285 7.02 -11.63 4.31
CA SER A 285 6.95 -11.91 2.87
C SER A 285 8.17 -12.69 2.40
N LEU A 286 9.38 -12.29 2.81
CA LEU A 286 10.61 -13.01 2.44
C LEU A 286 10.64 -14.41 3.07
N TRP A 287 10.31 -14.51 4.36
CA TRP A 287 10.28 -15.78 5.07
C TRP A 287 9.26 -16.76 4.45
N MET A 288 8.05 -16.31 4.18
CA MET A 288 7.03 -17.15 3.54
C MET A 288 7.40 -17.55 2.11
N TYR A 289 8.08 -16.68 1.37
CA TYR A 289 8.56 -16.98 0.03
C TYR A 289 9.57 -18.12 0.06
N GLU A 290 10.61 -18.00 0.90
CA GLU A 290 11.63 -19.05 1.09
C GLU A 290 11.02 -20.36 1.58
N TYR A 291 10.10 -20.29 2.54
CA TYR A 291 9.40 -21.46 3.06
C TYR A 291 8.62 -22.19 1.97
N THR A 292 7.89 -21.45 1.12
CA THR A 292 7.07 -22.03 0.06
C THR A 292 7.94 -22.69 -1.01
N ILE A 293 9.03 -22.03 -1.45
CA ILE A 293 9.96 -22.62 -2.41
C ILE A 293 10.63 -23.88 -1.84
N SER A 294 11.07 -23.82 -0.58
CA SER A 294 11.69 -24.99 0.09
C SER A 294 10.72 -26.17 0.16
N PHE A 295 9.46 -25.91 0.52
CA PHE A 295 8.42 -26.93 0.59
C PHE A 295 8.09 -27.56 -0.78
N MET A 296 8.04 -26.74 -1.84
CA MET A 296 7.82 -27.23 -3.20
C MET A 296 8.99 -28.11 -3.68
N LYS A 297 10.23 -27.77 -3.32
CA LYS A 297 11.42 -28.55 -3.70
C LYS A 297 11.56 -29.84 -2.88
N SER A 298 11.14 -29.83 -1.61
CA SER A 298 11.16 -31.03 -0.77
C SER A 298 10.05 -32.03 -1.09
N THR A 299 8.99 -31.57 -1.77
CA THR A 299 7.83 -32.39 -2.12
C THR A 299 7.70 -32.45 -3.65
N PRO A 300 8.47 -33.31 -4.34
CA PRO A 300 8.31 -33.47 -5.77
C PRO A 300 6.88 -33.91 -6.05
N PHE A 301 6.10 -33.06 -6.72
CA PHE A 301 4.83 -33.47 -7.31
C PHE A 301 5.15 -34.54 -8.34
N VAL A 302 4.78 -35.78 -8.01
CA VAL A 302 4.90 -36.98 -8.85
C VAL A 302 4.18 -36.78 -10.18
#